data_AF-I0GUD6-F1
#
_entry.id   AF-I0GUD6-F1
#
_cell.length_a   1.000
_cell.length_b   1.000
_cell.length_c   1.000
_cell.angle_alpha   90.00
_cell.angle_beta   90.00
_cell.angle_gamma   90.00
#
_symmetry.space_group_name_H-M   'P 1'
#
loop_
_entity.id
_entity.type
_entity.pdbx_description
1 polymer ?
#
loop_
_entity_poly.entity_id
_entity_poly.type
_entity_poly.pdbx_seq_one_letter_code
_entity_poly.pdbx_strand_id
1 'polypeptide(L)'
;MNTDKPTRQDWLVLLFMIILVPLAGEPKMHPFSGDFANFRVSFGSPVFLLFLIWLSTFPRLFTGALAGIAVMLFRTGLDMFYGATFPDALIEHIPNFFYYFIYSLFFALPQLSRKSIYEQALGIAFWAIIAEVFASVGELAAMNAIAYQQAESFTLGMLGRLILIAILRCFFILSFFFLFQLYNTEMRLTRKTKEKDRLTTLIASLYEEVFELKNSMQNGEAITHDCYKVYEQLKSRAKTPDDEALANEILRIAGQCHDIKKNQQRIYAGLQELTQNRRVDDYLPPDKIVKLLIHTQKKYARSLDEATEKLSISYDWQIIHKKNRRRMIFLSSFCDDFVYLPRY
;
A
#
# COMPACT_ATOMS: atom_id res chain seq x y z
N MET A 1 -7.64 -19.84 -8.56
CA MET A 1 -8.02 -19.07 -9.77
C MET A 1 -6.90 -19.24 -10.77
N ASN A 2 -7.19 -19.91 -11.88
CA ASN A 2 -6.22 -20.38 -12.88
C ASN A 2 -5.86 -19.22 -13.83
N THR A 3 -4.60 -18.77 -13.83
CA THR A 3 -4.10 -17.73 -14.75
C THR A 3 -2.86 -18.24 -15.48
N ASP A 4 -3.01 -19.32 -16.24
CA ASP A 4 -1.91 -19.89 -17.05
C ASP A 4 -1.80 -19.26 -18.45
N LYS A 5 -2.47 -18.13 -18.71
CA LYS A 5 -2.33 -17.40 -19.97
C LYS A 5 -1.55 -16.10 -19.76
N PRO A 6 -0.43 -15.89 -20.47
CA PRO A 6 0.35 -14.66 -20.36
C PRO A 6 -0.50 -13.46 -20.81
N THR A 7 -0.53 -12.43 -19.98
CA THR A 7 -1.24 -11.19 -20.25
C THR A 7 -0.42 -10.30 -21.18
N ARG A 8 -1.02 -9.25 -21.76
CA ARG A 8 -0.28 -8.25 -22.57
C ARG A 8 0.87 -7.61 -21.78
N GLN A 9 0.72 -7.46 -20.47
CA GLN A 9 1.76 -6.93 -19.59
C GLN A 9 2.94 -7.89 -19.49
N ASP A 10 2.70 -9.20 -19.37
CA ASP A 10 3.77 -10.20 -19.30
C ASP A 10 4.60 -10.26 -20.59
N TRP A 11 3.95 -10.11 -21.74
CA TRP A 11 4.65 -9.99 -23.03
C TRP A 11 5.49 -8.73 -23.14
N LEU A 12 5.00 -7.60 -22.62
CA LEU A 12 5.79 -6.36 -22.57
C LEU A 12 7.00 -6.53 -21.65
N VAL A 13 6.83 -7.13 -20.47
CA VAL A 13 7.94 -7.40 -19.54
C VAL A 13 8.98 -8.33 -20.17
N LEU A 14 8.55 -9.34 -20.93
CA LEU A 14 9.45 -10.23 -21.67
C LEU A 14 10.24 -9.49 -22.76
N LEU A 15 9.60 -8.58 -23.50
CA LEU A 15 10.28 -7.73 -24.49
C LEU A 15 11.30 -6.81 -23.80
N PHE A 16 10.94 -6.22 -22.66
CA PHE A 16 11.87 -5.41 -21.85
C PHE A 16 13.07 -6.25 -21.37
N MET A 17 12.85 -7.49 -20.96
CA MET A 17 13.95 -8.39 -20.55
C MET A 17 14.96 -8.60 -21.69
N ILE A 18 14.49 -8.88 -22.90
CA ILE A 18 15.34 -9.14 -24.09
C ILE A 18 16.25 -7.94 -24.40
N ILE A 19 15.81 -6.72 -24.10
CA ILE A 19 16.58 -5.50 -24.36
C ILE A 19 17.45 -5.14 -23.16
N LEU A 20 16.87 -5.16 -21.96
CA LEU A 20 17.52 -4.64 -20.75
C LEU A 20 18.60 -5.59 -20.22
N VAL A 21 18.44 -6.90 -20.32
CA VAL A 21 19.42 -7.87 -19.81
C VAL A 21 20.75 -7.78 -20.59
N PRO A 22 20.78 -7.78 -21.94
CA PRO A 22 22.01 -7.53 -22.68
C PRO A 22 22.60 -6.15 -22.41
N LEU A 23 21.77 -5.11 -22.35
CA LEU A 23 22.22 -3.74 -22.16
C LEU A 23 22.79 -3.49 -20.76
N ALA A 24 22.22 -4.09 -19.71
CA ALA A 24 22.78 -4.13 -18.36
C ALA A 24 24.00 -5.06 -18.26
N GLY A 25 24.15 -5.96 -19.23
CA GLY A 25 25.27 -6.87 -19.37
C GLY A 25 26.57 -6.21 -19.85
N GLU A 26 26.47 -5.04 -20.49
CA GLU A 26 27.56 -4.31 -21.13
C GLU A 26 28.34 -3.29 -20.30
N PRO A 27 27.81 -2.59 -19.27
CA PRO A 27 28.51 -1.45 -18.69
C PRO A 27 29.90 -1.85 -18.23
N LYS A 28 30.93 -1.40 -18.95
CA LYS A 28 32.34 -1.60 -18.61
C LYS A 28 32.68 -0.62 -17.48
N MET A 29 32.07 -0.81 -16.32
CA MET A 29 32.44 -0.06 -15.13
C MET A 29 33.79 -0.61 -14.66
N HIS A 30 34.83 0.21 -14.78
CA HIS A 30 36.18 -0.07 -14.32
C HIS A 30 36.37 0.65 -12.97
N PRO A 31 35.93 0.06 -11.84
CA PRO A 31 36.00 0.72 -10.53
C PRO A 31 37.43 0.87 -9.98
N PHE A 32 38.45 0.27 -10.62
CA PHE A 32 39.83 0.25 -10.16
C PHE A 32 40.81 0.66 -11.27
N SER A 33 41.73 1.56 -10.96
CA SER A 33 42.87 1.94 -11.81
C SER A 33 44.09 1.04 -11.55
N GLY A 34 44.83 0.63 -12.59
CA GLY A 34 46.04 -0.21 -12.49
C GLY A 34 45.86 -1.62 -13.09
N ASP A 35 46.50 -2.66 -12.51
CA ASP A 35 46.41 -4.08 -12.95
C ASP A 35 44.99 -4.68 -12.95
N PHE A 36 44.03 -3.94 -12.39
CA PHE A 36 42.60 -4.27 -12.33
C PHE A 36 41.75 -3.46 -13.33
N ALA A 37 42.37 -2.70 -14.25
CA ALA A 37 41.67 -1.87 -15.24
C ALA A 37 40.89 -2.68 -16.28
N ASN A 38 41.14 -3.99 -16.43
CA ASN A 38 40.34 -4.86 -17.31
C ASN A 38 39.16 -5.51 -16.58
N PHE A 39 38.84 -5.04 -15.37
CA PHE A 39 37.78 -5.64 -14.57
C PHE A 39 36.41 -5.24 -15.09
N ARG A 40 35.68 -6.22 -15.65
CA ARG A 40 34.36 -6.05 -16.24
C ARG A 40 33.29 -6.41 -15.21
N VAL A 41 32.64 -5.41 -14.62
CA VAL A 41 31.44 -5.61 -13.80
C VAL A 41 30.22 -5.64 -14.72
N SER A 42 29.47 -6.74 -14.72
CA SER A 42 28.24 -6.87 -15.51
C SER A 42 27.02 -6.91 -14.60
N PHE A 43 26.03 -6.04 -14.83
CA PHE A 43 24.76 -6.03 -14.09
C PHE A 43 23.72 -6.99 -14.67
N GLY A 44 24.08 -7.75 -15.71
CA GLY A 44 23.18 -8.66 -16.42
C GLY A 44 22.55 -9.72 -15.51
N SER A 45 23.32 -10.32 -14.59
CA SER A 45 22.81 -11.37 -13.69
C SER A 45 21.77 -10.88 -12.66
N PRO A 46 22.03 -9.81 -11.89
CA PRO A 46 21.00 -9.24 -11.01
C PRO A 46 19.73 -8.82 -11.75
N VAL A 47 19.87 -8.20 -12.93
CA VAL A 47 18.72 -7.77 -13.74
C VAL A 47 17.94 -8.99 -14.26
N PHE A 48 18.64 -10.02 -14.72
CA PHE A 48 18.01 -11.27 -15.15
C PHE A 48 17.26 -11.97 -14.03
N LEU A 49 17.83 -12.02 -12.82
CA LEU A 49 17.16 -12.56 -11.64
C LEU A 49 15.84 -11.84 -11.35
N LEU A 50 15.82 -10.51 -11.42
CA LEU A 50 14.61 -9.71 -11.22
C LEU A 50 13.52 -10.06 -12.24
N PHE A 51 13.89 -10.20 -13.53
CA PHE A 51 12.95 -10.62 -14.57
C PHE A 51 12.47 -12.05 -14.39
N LEU A 52 13.32 -12.96 -13.93
CA LEU A 52 12.94 -14.36 -13.66
C LEU A 52 11.89 -14.44 -12.53
N ILE A 53 12.02 -13.60 -11.50
CA ILE A 53 11.02 -13.48 -10.42
C ILE A 53 9.73 -12.82 -10.93
N TRP A 54 9.83 -11.82 -11.80
CA TRP A 54 8.67 -11.11 -12.35
C TRP A 54 7.88 -11.97 -13.35
N LEU A 55 8.55 -12.64 -14.29
CA LEU A 55 7.96 -13.46 -15.36
C LEU A 55 7.56 -14.87 -14.90
N SER A 56 6.89 -14.97 -13.75
CA SER A 56 6.46 -16.25 -13.17
C SER A 56 5.46 -17.04 -14.02
N THR A 57 4.83 -16.40 -15.02
CA THR A 57 3.86 -16.99 -15.95
C THR A 57 4.52 -17.84 -17.05
N PHE A 58 5.77 -17.55 -17.42
CA PHE A 58 6.47 -18.29 -18.47
C PHE A 58 7.32 -19.43 -17.87
N PRO A 59 7.55 -20.53 -18.62
CA PRO A 59 8.52 -21.54 -18.22
C PRO A 59 9.91 -20.91 -18.05
N ARG A 60 10.53 -21.11 -16.88
CA ARG A 60 11.82 -20.48 -16.53
C ARG A 60 12.94 -20.82 -17.52
N LEU A 61 12.93 -22.04 -18.05
CA LEU A 61 13.88 -22.48 -19.09
C LEU A 61 13.69 -21.72 -20.40
N PHE A 62 12.45 -21.42 -20.78
CA PHE A 62 12.16 -20.64 -21.99
C PHE A 62 12.69 -19.22 -21.86
N THR A 63 12.45 -18.57 -20.71
CA THR A 63 12.96 -17.22 -20.45
C THR A 63 14.49 -17.18 -20.39
N GLY A 64 15.14 -18.22 -19.86
CA GLY A 64 16.60 -18.30 -19.81
C GLY A 64 17.25 -18.54 -21.16
N ALA A 65 16.69 -19.44 -21.98
CA ALA A 65 17.15 -19.63 -23.35
C ALA A 65 17.02 -18.35 -24.18
N LEU A 66 15.89 -17.64 -24.05
CA LEU A 66 15.64 -16.40 -24.78
C LEU A 66 16.58 -15.27 -24.34
N ALA A 67 16.80 -15.11 -23.02
CA ALA A 67 17.77 -14.15 -22.49
C ALA A 67 19.20 -14.49 -22.95
N GLY A 68 19.61 -15.76 -22.89
CA GLY A 68 20.92 -16.21 -23.35
C GLY A 68 21.14 -15.92 -24.84
N ILE A 69 20.16 -16.21 -25.70
CA ILE A 69 20.21 -15.92 -27.14
C ILE A 69 20.31 -14.41 -27.36
N ALA A 70 19.50 -13.62 -26.66
CA ALA A 70 19.52 -12.17 -26.77
C ALA A 70 20.89 -11.58 -26.39
N VAL A 71 21.48 -12.02 -25.28
CA VAL A 71 22.80 -11.56 -24.82
C VAL A 71 23.89 -11.97 -25.81
N MET A 72 23.87 -13.22 -26.28
CA MET A 72 24.82 -13.73 -27.27
C MET A 72 24.76 -12.90 -28.55
N LEU A 73 23.58 -12.76 -29.16
CA LEU A 73 23.40 -12.02 -30.42
C LEU A 73 23.73 -10.54 -30.28
N PHE A 74 23.38 -9.92 -29.14
CA PHE A 74 23.68 -8.53 -28.88
C PHE A 74 25.21 -8.29 -28.81
N ARG A 75 25.94 -9.16 -28.12
CA ARG A 75 27.41 -9.07 -28.01
C ARG A 75 28.11 -9.36 -29.33
N THR A 76 27.68 -10.40 -30.05
CA THR A 76 28.17 -10.66 -31.40
C THR A 76 27.92 -9.47 -32.33
N GLY A 77 26.74 -8.84 -32.22
CA GLY A 77 26.43 -7.62 -32.97
C GLY A 77 27.38 -6.46 -32.62
N LEU A 78 27.67 -6.24 -31.35
CA LEU A 78 28.64 -5.21 -30.92
C LEU A 78 30.04 -5.47 -31.48
N ASP A 79 30.54 -6.70 -31.42
CA ASP A 79 31.87 -7.02 -31.93
C ASP A 79 31.96 -6.90 -33.46
N MET A 80 30.88 -7.21 -34.17
CA MET A 80 30.77 -6.92 -35.60
C MET A 80 30.84 -5.42 -35.90
N PHE A 81 30.24 -4.56 -35.07
CA PHE A 81 30.38 -3.10 -35.20
C PHE A 81 31.83 -2.63 -35.00
N TYR A 82 32.62 -3.34 -34.18
CA TYR A 82 34.05 -3.09 -34.00
C TYR A 82 34.94 -3.77 -35.04
N GLY A 83 34.37 -4.44 -36.04
CA GLY A 83 35.09 -5.00 -37.19
C GLY A 83 35.44 -6.49 -37.11
N ALA A 84 34.89 -7.23 -36.14
CA ALA A 84 35.06 -8.68 -36.06
C ALA A 84 34.26 -9.43 -37.15
N THR A 85 34.74 -10.60 -37.56
CA THR A 85 33.98 -11.48 -38.48
C THR A 85 32.83 -12.14 -37.72
N PHE A 86 31.69 -12.32 -38.40
CA PHE A 86 30.49 -12.90 -37.77
C PHE A 86 30.72 -14.29 -37.15
N PRO A 87 31.38 -15.26 -37.82
CA PRO A 87 31.59 -16.59 -37.24
C PRO A 87 32.46 -16.57 -35.98
N ASP A 88 33.54 -15.77 -36.00
CA ASP A 88 34.49 -15.70 -34.88
C ASP A 88 33.83 -15.03 -33.66
N ALA A 89 33.15 -13.90 -33.89
CA ALA A 89 32.40 -13.19 -32.85
C ALA A 89 31.22 -14.01 -32.31
N LEU A 90 30.62 -14.90 -33.10
CA LEU A 90 29.56 -15.77 -32.61
C LEU A 90 30.13 -16.85 -31.67
N ILE A 91 31.20 -17.52 -32.09
CA ILE A 91 31.85 -18.59 -31.32
C ILE A 91 32.34 -18.08 -29.96
N GLU A 92 32.90 -16.88 -29.91
CA GLU A 92 33.39 -16.25 -28.67
C GLU A 92 32.25 -16.05 -27.64
N HIS A 93 31.02 -15.76 -28.09
CA HIS A 93 29.90 -15.43 -27.20
C HIS A 93 28.93 -16.58 -26.91
N ILE A 94 29.11 -17.77 -27.51
CA ILE A 94 28.32 -18.97 -27.18
C ILE A 94 28.35 -19.32 -25.68
N PRO A 95 29.48 -19.25 -24.95
CA PRO A 95 29.51 -19.51 -23.51
C PRO A 95 28.53 -18.65 -22.70
N ASN A 96 28.27 -17.41 -23.14
CA ASN A 96 27.30 -16.51 -22.49
C ASN A 96 25.88 -17.11 -22.53
N PHE A 97 25.49 -17.79 -23.61
CA PHE A 97 24.19 -18.46 -23.67
C PHE A 97 24.05 -19.53 -22.58
N PHE A 98 25.09 -20.36 -22.40
CA PHE A 98 25.08 -21.43 -21.41
C PHE A 98 25.01 -20.89 -19.98
N TYR A 99 25.64 -19.76 -19.70
CA TYR A 99 25.51 -19.08 -18.40
C TYR A 99 24.04 -18.80 -18.04
N TYR A 100 23.31 -18.06 -18.88
CA TYR A 100 21.90 -17.70 -18.59
C TYR A 100 20.98 -18.93 -18.62
N PHE A 101 21.27 -19.90 -19.49
CA PHE A 101 20.52 -21.14 -19.55
C PHE A 101 20.66 -21.97 -18.26
N ILE A 102 21.90 -22.20 -17.79
CA ILE A 102 22.18 -22.95 -16.57
C ILE A 102 21.64 -22.19 -15.34
N TYR A 103 21.81 -20.87 -15.30
CA TYR A 103 21.21 -20.04 -14.25
C TYR A 103 19.69 -20.26 -14.16
N SER A 104 19.00 -20.24 -15.31
CA SER A 104 17.55 -20.48 -15.36
C SER A 104 17.14 -21.90 -15.01
N LEU A 105 17.98 -22.89 -15.31
CA LEU A 105 17.78 -24.30 -14.95
C LEU A 105 17.82 -24.47 -13.43
N PHE A 106 18.76 -23.82 -12.75
CA PHE A 106 18.82 -23.84 -11.29
C PHE A 106 17.62 -23.18 -10.63
N PHE A 107 17.00 -22.17 -11.25
CA PHE A 107 15.73 -21.66 -10.78
C PHE A 107 14.53 -22.52 -11.21
N ALA A 108 14.67 -23.36 -12.24
CA ALA A 108 13.65 -24.33 -12.66
C ALA A 108 13.48 -25.49 -11.66
N LEU A 109 14.58 -25.95 -11.06
CA LEU A 109 14.64 -27.15 -10.19
C LEU A 109 13.89 -27.04 -8.86
N PRO A 110 13.98 -25.94 -8.07
CA PRO A 110 13.17 -25.81 -6.89
C PRO A 110 11.72 -25.68 -7.34
N GLN A 111 10.87 -26.58 -6.85
CA GLN A 111 9.49 -26.24 -6.59
C GLN A 111 9.50 -25.20 -5.46
N LEU A 112 9.94 -23.97 -5.78
CA LEU A 112 9.65 -22.77 -5.00
C LEU A 112 8.14 -22.72 -4.97
N SER A 113 7.59 -23.37 -3.94
CA SER A 113 6.17 -23.54 -3.78
C SER A 113 5.56 -22.15 -3.90
N ARG A 114 4.40 -22.07 -4.54
CA ARG A 114 3.55 -20.88 -4.70
C ARG A 114 3.24 -20.10 -3.40
N LYS A 115 3.86 -20.43 -2.27
CA LYS A 115 3.86 -19.65 -1.04
C LYS A 115 4.75 -18.43 -1.23
N SER A 116 4.14 -17.26 -0.99
CA SER A 116 4.70 -15.91 -0.96
C SER A 116 6.22 -15.86 -1.16
N ILE A 117 6.64 -15.40 -2.35
CA ILE A 117 8.02 -14.98 -2.73
C ILE A 117 8.71 -14.18 -1.60
N TYR A 118 7.91 -13.57 -0.73
CA TYR A 118 8.31 -12.67 0.34
C TYR A 118 8.75 -13.34 1.65
N GLU A 119 8.14 -14.46 2.08
CA GLU A 119 8.59 -15.17 3.29
C GLU A 119 9.89 -15.93 3.04
N GLN A 120 10.16 -16.26 1.78
CA GLN A 120 11.36 -16.97 1.32
C GLN A 120 12.37 -16.03 0.66
N ALA A 121 12.29 -14.72 0.88
CA ALA A 121 13.20 -13.76 0.26
C ALA A 121 14.68 -14.14 0.50
N LEU A 122 15.05 -14.44 1.74
CA LEU A 122 16.38 -14.94 2.07
C LEU A 122 16.70 -16.29 1.41
N GLY A 123 15.70 -17.17 1.26
CA GLY A 123 15.84 -18.44 0.55
C GLY A 123 16.10 -18.25 -0.95
N ILE A 124 15.42 -17.30 -1.60
CA ILE A 124 15.63 -16.94 -3.01
C ILE A 124 17.03 -16.35 -3.20
N ALA A 125 17.46 -15.47 -2.30
CA ALA A 125 18.80 -14.90 -2.35
C ALA A 125 19.89 -15.98 -2.21
N PHE A 126 19.71 -16.91 -1.28
CA PHE A 126 20.63 -18.04 -1.10
C PHE A 126 20.68 -18.93 -2.35
N TRP A 127 19.51 -19.27 -2.92
CA TRP A 127 19.43 -20.02 -4.17
C TRP A 127 20.03 -19.27 -5.36
N ALA A 128 19.91 -17.94 -5.42
CA ALA A 128 20.52 -17.11 -6.45
C ALA A 128 22.05 -17.19 -6.42
N ILE A 129 22.66 -17.21 -5.23
CA ILE A 129 24.11 -17.36 -5.07
C ILE A 129 24.57 -18.74 -5.56
N ILE A 130 23.83 -19.80 -5.22
CA ILE A 130 24.13 -21.15 -5.70
C ILE A 130 24.03 -21.20 -7.23
N ALA A 131 22.93 -20.70 -7.79
CA ALA A 131 22.72 -20.64 -9.23
C ALA A 131 23.82 -19.85 -9.94
N GLU A 132 24.28 -18.74 -9.36
CA GLU A 132 25.36 -17.92 -9.89
C GLU A 132 26.69 -18.69 -9.98
N VAL A 133 27.05 -19.42 -8.94
CA VAL A 133 28.27 -20.24 -8.91
C VAL A 133 28.22 -21.32 -9.98
N PHE A 134 27.11 -22.07 -10.05
CA PHE A 134 26.97 -23.14 -11.05
C PHE A 134 26.87 -22.61 -12.49
N ALA A 135 26.20 -21.49 -12.72
CA ALA A 135 26.14 -20.85 -14.02
C ALA A 135 27.53 -20.39 -14.47
N SER A 136 28.33 -19.83 -13.57
CA SER A 136 29.72 -19.41 -13.84
C SER A 136 30.63 -20.60 -14.15
N VAL A 137 30.48 -21.72 -13.44
CA VAL A 137 31.19 -22.97 -13.77
C VAL A 137 30.75 -23.50 -15.14
N GLY A 138 29.46 -23.42 -15.45
CA GLY A 138 28.92 -23.81 -16.75
C GLY A 138 29.42 -22.96 -17.91
N GLU A 139 29.51 -21.65 -17.71
CA GLU A 139 30.13 -20.70 -18.65
C GLU A 139 31.58 -21.10 -18.94
N LEU A 140 32.36 -21.37 -17.89
CA LEU A 140 33.76 -21.76 -18.02
C LEU A 140 33.93 -23.14 -18.68
N ALA A 141 33.07 -24.09 -18.37
CA ALA A 141 33.06 -25.41 -19.00
C ALA A 141 32.71 -25.31 -20.49
N ALA A 142 31.73 -24.48 -20.85
CA ALA A 142 31.36 -24.22 -22.23
C ALA A 142 32.51 -23.52 -22.99
N MET A 143 33.14 -22.53 -22.36
CA MET A 143 34.33 -21.86 -22.91
C MET A 143 35.45 -22.87 -23.17
N ASN A 144 35.77 -23.75 -22.22
CA ASN A 144 36.80 -24.78 -22.41
C ASN A 144 36.45 -25.82 -23.49
N ALA A 145 35.17 -26.22 -23.58
CA ALA A 145 34.71 -27.16 -24.59
C ALA A 145 34.80 -26.58 -26.01
N ILE A 146 34.55 -25.27 -26.15
CA ILE A 146 34.59 -24.55 -27.43
C ILE A 146 36.02 -24.12 -27.79
N ALA A 147 36.81 -23.70 -26.80
CA ALA A 147 38.19 -23.24 -26.95
C ALA A 147 39.22 -24.40 -27.10
N TYR A 148 38.78 -25.65 -27.29
CA TYR A 148 39.66 -26.78 -27.63
C TYR A 148 40.46 -26.56 -28.94
N GLN A 149 40.28 -25.44 -29.63
CA GLN A 149 41.11 -24.98 -30.76
C GLN A 149 42.24 -24.00 -30.40
N GLN A 150 42.33 -23.44 -29.20
CA GLN A 150 43.44 -22.57 -28.78
C GLN A 150 43.91 -22.91 -27.36
N ALA A 151 45.09 -23.50 -27.28
CA ALA A 151 45.77 -23.89 -26.04
C ALA A 151 46.25 -22.67 -25.24
N GLU A 152 45.33 -21.97 -24.57
CA GLU A 152 45.67 -21.02 -23.50
C GLU A 152 45.72 -21.81 -22.18
N SER A 153 46.90 -21.86 -21.56
CA SER A 153 47.11 -22.56 -20.30
C SER A 153 46.40 -21.83 -19.15
N PHE A 154 45.65 -22.59 -18.34
CA PHE A 154 45.04 -22.09 -17.09
C PHE A 154 46.12 -21.54 -16.15
N THR A 155 46.38 -20.24 -16.23
CA THR A 155 47.34 -19.57 -15.35
C THR A 155 46.65 -19.26 -14.01
N LEU A 156 47.36 -19.42 -12.89
CA LEU A 156 46.85 -19.08 -11.54
C LEU A 156 46.26 -17.65 -11.46
N GLY A 157 46.80 -16.71 -12.25
CA GLY A 157 46.27 -15.35 -12.38
C GLY A 157 44.88 -15.26 -13.04
N MET A 158 44.55 -16.14 -14.00
CA MET A 158 43.20 -16.20 -14.59
C MET A 158 42.18 -16.75 -13.60
N LEU A 159 42.55 -17.78 -12.83
CA LEU A 159 41.70 -18.33 -11.76
C LEU A 159 41.38 -17.28 -10.69
N GLY A 160 42.39 -16.51 -10.24
CA GLY A 160 42.18 -15.42 -9.31
C GLY A 160 41.22 -14.35 -9.84
N ARG A 161 41.32 -13.99 -11.12
CA ARG A 161 40.39 -13.06 -11.79
C ARG A 161 38.96 -13.61 -11.85
N LEU A 162 38.78 -14.88 -12.19
CA LEU A 162 37.47 -15.52 -12.24
C LEU A 162 36.78 -15.59 -10.86
N ILE A 163 37.53 -15.94 -9.82
CA ILE A 163 37.02 -15.97 -8.45
C ILE A 163 36.59 -14.57 -8.00
N LEU A 164 37.39 -13.55 -8.30
CA LEU A 164 37.06 -12.16 -7.98
C LEU A 164 35.80 -11.68 -8.72
N ILE A 165 35.64 -12.04 -10.00
CA ILE A 165 34.42 -11.76 -10.79
C ILE A 165 33.21 -12.45 -10.17
N ALA A 166 33.32 -13.71 -9.78
CA ALA A 166 32.24 -14.45 -9.14
C ALA A 166 31.82 -13.82 -7.80
N ILE A 167 32.79 -13.43 -6.95
CA ILE A 167 32.51 -12.74 -5.68
C ILE A 167 31.77 -11.43 -5.92
N LEU A 168 32.22 -10.64 -6.91
CA LEU A 168 31.58 -9.37 -7.22
C LEU A 168 30.18 -9.55 -7.82
N ARG A 169 29.96 -10.51 -8.70
CA ARG A 169 28.62 -10.86 -9.22
C ARG A 169 27.67 -11.25 -8.07
N CYS A 170 28.12 -12.10 -7.14
CA CYS A 170 27.36 -12.44 -5.93
C CYS A 170 27.03 -11.21 -5.08
N PHE A 171 27.99 -10.30 -4.87
CA PHE A 171 27.77 -9.06 -4.12
C PHE A 171 26.71 -8.17 -4.77
N PHE A 172 26.71 -8.03 -6.10
CA PHE A 172 25.68 -7.26 -6.80
C PHE A 172 24.30 -7.90 -6.69
N ILE A 173 24.20 -9.22 -6.84
CA ILE A 173 22.92 -9.94 -6.68
C ILE A 173 22.36 -9.69 -5.28
N LEU A 174 23.17 -9.86 -4.24
CA LEU A 174 22.79 -9.60 -2.85
C LEU A 174 22.34 -8.15 -2.65
N SER A 175 23.11 -7.18 -3.15
CA SER A 175 22.82 -5.75 -3.00
C SER A 175 21.51 -5.34 -3.68
N PHE A 176 21.29 -5.77 -4.94
CA PHE A 176 20.03 -5.54 -5.66
C PHE A 176 18.86 -6.24 -4.98
N PHE A 177 19.08 -7.45 -4.47
CA PHE A 177 18.06 -8.19 -3.75
C PHE A 177 17.61 -7.47 -2.47
N PHE A 178 18.56 -7.01 -1.64
CA PHE A 178 18.27 -6.24 -0.44
C PHE A 178 17.60 -4.90 -0.77
N LEU A 179 18.05 -4.19 -1.80
CA LEU A 179 17.43 -2.94 -2.23
C LEU A 179 15.98 -3.15 -2.69
N PHE A 180 15.72 -4.20 -3.47
CA PHE A 180 14.38 -4.57 -3.91
C PHE A 180 13.49 -4.95 -2.72
N GLN A 181 14.02 -5.69 -1.75
CA GLN A 181 13.28 -6.05 -0.54
C GLN A 181 12.95 -4.82 0.31
N LEU A 182 13.91 -3.90 0.49
CA LEU A 182 13.72 -2.66 1.22
C LEU A 182 12.63 -1.81 0.58
N TYR A 183 12.73 -1.56 -0.74
CA TYR A 183 11.73 -0.79 -1.49
C TYR A 183 10.32 -1.39 -1.36
N ASN A 184 10.18 -2.70 -1.52
CA ASN A 184 8.87 -3.35 -1.37
C ASN A 184 8.33 -3.28 0.05
N THR A 185 9.20 -3.37 1.05
CA THR A 185 8.82 -3.22 2.46
C THR A 185 8.31 -1.81 2.72
N GLU A 186 9.03 -0.78 2.28
CA GLU A 186 8.62 0.63 2.37
C GLU A 186 7.28 0.88 1.69
N MET A 187 7.09 0.34 0.48
CA MET A 187 5.82 0.45 -0.25
C MET A 187 4.65 -0.20 0.50
N ARG A 188 4.88 -1.34 1.16
CA ARG A 188 3.87 -2.01 1.99
C ARG A 188 3.56 -1.23 3.24
N LEU A 189 4.58 -0.71 3.93
CA LEU A 189 4.41 0.14 5.10
C LEU A 189 3.59 1.37 4.74
N THR A 190 3.93 2.03 3.64
CA THR A 190 3.17 3.19 3.12
C THR A 190 1.70 2.84 2.83
N ARG A 191 1.43 1.69 2.20
CA ARG A 191 0.05 1.23 1.95
C ARG A 191 -0.71 0.97 3.25
N LYS A 192 -0.10 0.24 4.20
CA LYS A 192 -0.69 -0.06 5.51
C LYS A 192 -0.98 1.23 6.29
N THR A 193 -0.05 2.19 6.28
CA THR A 193 -0.24 3.49 6.95
C THR A 193 -1.40 4.25 6.34
N LYS A 194 -1.51 4.33 5.00
CA LYS A 194 -2.64 4.97 4.32
C LYS A 194 -3.99 4.32 4.64
N GLU A 195 -4.04 2.99 4.68
CA GLU A 195 -5.25 2.26 5.06
C GLU A 195 -5.62 2.52 6.52
N LYS A 196 -4.65 2.50 7.43
CA LYS A 196 -4.84 2.85 8.84
C LYS A 196 -5.40 4.26 8.99
N ASP A 197 -4.82 5.24 8.30
CA ASP A 197 -5.27 6.64 8.34
C ASP A 197 -6.72 6.79 7.82
N ARG A 198 -7.08 6.05 6.77
CA ARG A 198 -8.45 6.03 6.23
C ARG A 198 -9.43 5.44 7.25
N LEU A 199 -9.08 4.31 7.87
CA LEU A 199 -9.92 3.68 8.90
C LEU A 199 -10.08 4.58 10.12
N THR A 200 -8.99 5.17 10.61
CA THR A 200 -9.02 6.15 11.71
C THR A 200 -9.94 7.33 11.38
N THR A 201 -9.90 7.86 10.15
CA THR A 201 -10.78 8.96 9.73
C THR A 201 -12.26 8.53 9.68
N LEU A 202 -12.56 7.34 9.18
CA LEU A 202 -13.91 6.78 9.15
C LEU A 202 -14.47 6.57 10.56
N ILE A 203 -13.65 6.02 11.46
CA ILE A 203 -14.01 5.81 12.86
C ILE A 203 -14.31 7.16 13.52
N ALA A 204 -13.45 8.17 13.33
CA ALA A 204 -13.70 9.51 13.87
C ALA A 204 -15.06 10.05 13.40
N SER A 205 -15.32 10.03 12.09
CA SER A 205 -16.60 10.49 11.53
C SER A 205 -17.80 9.72 12.09
N LEU A 206 -17.67 8.41 12.34
CA LEU A 206 -18.73 7.61 12.95
C LEU A 206 -19.03 8.04 14.39
N TYR A 207 -17.99 8.32 15.19
CA TYR A 207 -18.15 8.85 16.54
C TYR A 207 -18.86 10.21 16.56
N GLU A 208 -18.56 11.08 15.59
CA GLU A 208 -19.27 12.35 15.40
C GLU A 208 -20.77 12.13 15.16
N GLU A 209 -21.15 11.23 14.26
CA GLU A 209 -22.56 10.93 14.00
C GLU A 209 -23.27 10.30 15.21
N VAL A 210 -22.58 9.43 15.96
CA VAL A 210 -23.12 8.83 17.20
C VAL A 210 -23.35 9.90 18.27
N PHE A 211 -22.44 10.85 18.39
CA PHE A 211 -22.56 11.96 19.34
C PHE A 211 -23.73 12.89 18.97
N GLU A 212 -23.84 13.27 17.70
CA GLU A 212 -24.96 14.08 17.21
C GLU A 212 -26.31 13.35 17.40
N LEU A 213 -26.36 12.05 17.13
CA LEU A 213 -27.55 11.23 17.37
C LEU A 213 -27.95 11.23 18.85
N LYS A 214 -26.98 11.10 19.76
CA LYS A 214 -27.22 11.18 21.22
C LYS A 214 -27.80 12.54 21.62
N ASN A 215 -27.25 13.63 21.10
CA ASN A 215 -27.78 14.98 21.36
C ASN A 215 -29.20 15.15 20.80
N SER A 216 -29.46 14.66 19.59
CA SER A 216 -30.80 14.71 19.00
C SER A 216 -31.83 13.94 19.83
N MET A 217 -31.45 12.81 20.42
CA MET A 217 -32.34 12.04 21.31
C MET A 217 -32.70 12.81 22.58
N GLN A 218 -31.71 13.48 23.20
CA GLN A 218 -31.94 14.30 24.39
C GLN A 218 -32.83 15.51 24.08
N ASN A 219 -32.61 16.17 22.94
CA ASN A 219 -33.46 17.26 22.48
C ASN A 219 -34.89 16.78 22.18
N GLY A 220 -35.05 15.62 21.53
CA GLY A 220 -36.35 15.02 21.26
C GLY A 220 -37.12 14.68 22.54
N GLU A 221 -36.41 14.25 23.59
CA GLU A 221 -36.99 14.02 24.92
C GLU A 221 -37.48 15.31 25.58
N ALA A 222 -36.67 16.38 25.54
CA ALA A 222 -37.07 17.68 26.06
C ALA A 222 -38.32 18.22 25.35
N ILE A 223 -38.35 18.14 24.01
CA ILE A 223 -39.50 18.56 23.19
C ILE A 223 -40.73 17.72 23.52
N THR A 224 -40.59 16.40 23.63
CA THR A 224 -41.70 15.50 24.00
C THR A 224 -42.31 15.90 25.34
N HIS A 225 -41.47 16.20 26.33
CA HIS A 225 -41.89 16.63 27.65
C HIS A 225 -42.56 18.02 27.64
N ASP A 226 -42.03 18.96 26.86
CA ASP A 226 -42.64 20.29 26.71
C ASP A 226 -44.00 20.21 26.00
N CYS A 227 -44.15 19.40 24.95
CA CYS A 227 -45.44 19.12 24.34
C CYS A 227 -46.43 18.52 25.35
N TYR A 228 -45.99 17.60 26.21
CA TYR A 228 -46.85 17.01 27.23
C TYR A 228 -47.33 18.05 28.25
N LYS A 229 -46.45 18.96 28.69
CA LYS A 229 -46.83 20.09 29.56
C LYS A 229 -47.85 21.01 28.90
N VAL A 230 -47.65 21.35 27.63
CA VAL A 230 -48.59 22.19 26.87
C VAL A 230 -49.94 21.48 26.73
N TYR A 231 -49.95 20.19 26.47
CA TYR A 231 -51.17 19.37 26.45
C TYR A 231 -51.93 19.45 27.79
N GLU A 232 -51.26 19.26 28.92
CA GLU A 232 -51.91 19.36 30.25
C GLU A 232 -52.50 20.75 30.51
N GLN A 233 -51.78 21.81 30.10
CA GLN A 233 -52.26 23.18 30.23
C GLN A 233 -53.47 23.48 29.34
N LEU A 234 -53.49 22.99 28.09
CA LEU A 234 -54.63 23.15 27.19
C LEU A 234 -55.83 22.35 27.68
N LYS A 235 -55.61 21.09 28.08
CA LYS A 235 -56.68 20.21 28.60
C LYS A 235 -57.32 20.75 29.87
N SER A 236 -56.55 21.34 30.78
CA SER A 236 -57.09 21.94 32.02
C SER A 236 -57.85 23.25 31.78
N ARG A 237 -57.67 23.91 30.63
CA ARG A 237 -58.36 25.16 30.26
C ARG A 237 -59.45 24.99 29.21
N ALA A 238 -59.60 23.79 28.65
CA ALA A 238 -60.56 23.51 27.60
C ALA A 238 -62.00 23.72 28.10
N LYS A 239 -62.75 24.56 27.38
CA LYS A 239 -64.18 24.82 27.65
C LYS A 239 -65.05 24.51 26.45
N THR A 240 -64.46 24.45 25.27
CA THR A 240 -65.12 24.13 24.01
C THR A 240 -64.55 22.84 23.42
N PRO A 241 -65.32 22.12 22.58
CA PRO A 241 -64.82 20.94 21.87
C PRO A 241 -63.63 21.25 20.95
N ASP A 242 -63.51 22.49 20.46
CA ASP A 242 -62.34 22.93 19.67
C ASP A 242 -61.06 23.03 20.53
N ASP A 243 -61.17 23.45 21.79
CA ASP A 243 -60.03 23.48 22.73
C ASP A 243 -59.54 22.06 23.07
N GLU A 244 -60.47 21.10 23.21
CA GLU A 244 -60.12 19.68 23.40
C GLU A 244 -59.46 19.09 22.16
N ALA A 245 -59.92 19.45 20.96
CA ALA A 245 -59.28 19.04 19.71
C ALA A 245 -57.84 19.54 19.63
N LEU A 246 -57.58 20.80 19.99
CA LEU A 246 -56.23 21.37 20.07
C LEU A 246 -55.33 20.66 21.09
N ALA A 247 -55.87 20.34 22.28
CA ALA A 247 -55.11 19.57 23.28
C ALA A 247 -54.72 18.19 22.72
N ASN A 248 -55.67 17.48 22.10
CA ASN A 248 -55.42 16.17 21.48
C ASN A 248 -54.42 16.24 20.32
N GLU A 249 -54.41 17.34 19.55
CA GLU A 249 -53.42 17.60 18.49
C GLU A 249 -52.00 17.68 19.08
N ILE A 250 -51.81 18.40 20.19
CA ILE A 250 -50.52 18.49 20.89
C ILE A 250 -50.09 17.14 21.47
N LEU A 251 -51.03 16.36 22.02
CA LEU A 251 -50.74 15.01 22.51
C LEU A 251 -50.30 14.08 21.36
N ARG A 252 -50.94 14.21 20.18
CA ARG A 252 -50.54 13.49 18.96
C ARG A 252 -49.11 13.84 18.55
N ILE A 253 -48.74 15.12 18.58
CA ILE A 253 -47.37 15.59 18.28
C ILE A 253 -46.37 15.06 19.31
N ALA A 254 -46.71 15.08 20.61
CA ALA A 254 -45.87 14.50 21.65
C ALA A 254 -45.61 12.99 21.40
N GLY A 255 -46.65 12.25 21.00
CA GLY A 255 -46.53 10.85 20.58
C GLY A 255 -45.58 10.66 19.39
N GLN A 256 -45.68 11.50 18.36
CA GLN A 256 -44.78 11.46 17.21
C GLN A 256 -43.32 11.75 17.60
N CYS A 257 -43.06 12.72 18.48
CA CYS A 257 -41.72 12.99 19.01
C CYS A 257 -41.17 11.81 19.82
N HIS A 258 -42.03 11.15 20.62
CA HIS A 258 -41.66 9.96 21.37
C HIS A 258 -41.26 8.78 20.45
N ASP A 259 -42.01 8.57 19.36
CA ASP A 259 -41.70 7.54 18.37
C ASP A 259 -40.39 7.82 17.62
N ILE A 260 -40.12 9.09 17.28
CA ILE A 260 -38.84 9.52 16.69
C ILE A 260 -37.68 9.24 17.66
N LYS A 261 -37.82 9.59 18.95
CA LYS A 261 -36.82 9.27 19.98
C LYS A 261 -36.56 7.76 20.03
N LYS A 262 -37.61 6.94 20.04
CA LYS A 262 -37.50 5.48 20.08
C LYS A 262 -36.78 4.91 18.86
N ASN A 263 -37.03 5.46 17.67
CA ASN A 263 -36.32 5.07 16.45
C ASN A 263 -34.84 5.46 16.50
N GLN A 264 -34.51 6.67 16.97
CA GLN A 264 -33.14 7.12 17.16
C GLN A 264 -32.39 6.26 18.20
N GLN A 265 -33.05 5.87 19.29
CA GLN A 265 -32.48 4.97 20.29
C GLN A 265 -32.10 3.61 19.70
N ARG A 266 -32.91 3.06 18.80
CA ARG A 266 -32.61 1.82 18.08
C ARG A 266 -31.38 1.98 17.17
N ILE A 267 -31.29 3.09 16.43
CA ILE A 267 -30.13 3.39 15.57
C ILE A 267 -28.87 3.56 16.43
N TYR A 268 -28.98 4.26 17.56
CA TYR A 268 -27.89 4.47 18.51
C TYR A 268 -27.38 3.15 19.07
N ALA A 269 -28.26 2.23 19.48
CA ALA A 269 -27.87 0.91 19.95
C ALA A 269 -27.09 0.11 18.88
N GLY A 270 -27.55 0.15 17.62
CA GLY A 270 -26.85 -0.50 16.51
C GLY A 270 -25.48 0.12 16.18
N LEU A 271 -25.36 1.45 16.26
CA LEU A 271 -24.08 2.14 16.05
C LEU A 271 -23.13 1.94 17.23
N GLN A 272 -23.64 1.92 18.47
CA GLN A 272 -22.86 1.70 19.68
C GLN A 272 -22.24 0.30 19.71
N GLU A 273 -22.95 -0.73 19.25
CA GLU A 273 -22.43 -2.10 19.13
C GLU A 273 -21.23 -2.17 18.17
N LEU A 274 -21.33 -1.51 17.01
CA LEU A 274 -20.25 -1.40 16.03
C LEU A 274 -19.02 -0.63 16.56
N THR A 275 -19.25 0.24 17.53
CA THR A 275 -18.28 1.19 18.05
C THR A 275 -17.59 0.66 19.33
N GLN A 276 -18.29 -0.06 20.20
CA GLN A 276 -17.74 -0.69 21.41
C GLN A 276 -16.84 -1.89 21.11
N ASN A 277 -17.09 -2.62 20.02
CA ASN A 277 -16.25 -3.75 19.62
C ASN A 277 -14.88 -3.31 19.03
N ARG A 278 -14.67 -1.99 18.85
CA ARG A 278 -13.42 -1.37 18.42
C ARG A 278 -13.00 -0.33 19.46
N ARG A 279 -12.16 -0.71 20.43
CA ARG A 279 -11.69 0.21 21.48
C ARG A 279 -11.14 1.51 20.87
N VAL A 280 -11.70 2.64 21.29
CA VAL A 280 -11.41 4.01 20.80
C VAL A 280 -9.92 4.32 20.93
N ASP A 281 -9.33 3.86 22.05
CA ASP A 281 -7.94 4.13 22.43
C ASP A 281 -6.92 3.50 21.48
N ASP A 282 -7.26 2.40 20.79
CA ASP A 282 -6.35 1.70 19.89
C ASP A 282 -6.22 2.38 18.51
N TYR A 283 -7.17 3.25 18.15
CA TYR A 283 -7.28 3.80 16.78
C TYR A 283 -7.40 5.32 16.69
N LEU A 284 -7.76 6.02 17.78
CA LEU A 284 -7.99 7.46 17.79
C LEU A 284 -7.05 8.18 18.77
N PRO A 285 -5.86 8.60 18.32
CA PRO A 285 -4.98 9.40 19.16
C PRO A 285 -5.61 10.77 19.48
N PRO A 286 -5.22 11.41 20.61
CA PRO A 286 -5.85 12.63 21.12
C PRO A 286 -5.92 13.80 20.13
N ASP A 287 -4.94 13.92 19.22
CA ASP A 287 -4.92 14.95 18.18
C ASP A 287 -6.08 14.80 17.17
N LYS A 288 -6.54 13.56 16.94
CA LYS A 288 -7.64 13.25 16.04
C LYS A 288 -9.00 13.51 16.70
N ILE A 289 -9.10 13.36 18.02
CA ILE A 289 -10.29 13.74 18.79
C ILE A 289 -10.52 15.25 18.70
N VAL A 290 -9.46 16.07 18.83
CA VAL A 290 -9.56 17.53 18.67
C VAL A 290 -9.98 17.90 17.24
N LYS A 291 -9.43 17.22 16.22
CA LYS A 291 -9.85 17.44 14.83
C LYS A 291 -11.30 17.07 14.59
N LEU A 292 -11.77 15.98 15.19
CA LEU A 292 -13.18 15.59 15.13
C LEU A 292 -14.08 16.68 15.72
N LEU A 293 -13.72 17.18 16.91
CA LEU A 293 -14.45 18.26 17.57
C LEU A 293 -14.49 19.54 16.71
N ILE A 294 -13.39 19.91 16.05
CA ILE A 294 -13.37 21.07 15.15
C ILE A 294 -14.22 20.80 13.90
N HIS A 295 -14.22 19.57 13.39
CA HIS A 295 -14.97 19.19 12.20
C HIS A 295 -16.48 19.19 12.46
N THR A 296 -16.93 18.66 13.60
CA THR A 296 -18.33 18.70 14.03
C THR A 296 -18.82 20.13 14.15
N GLN A 297 -18.05 21.00 14.80
CA GLN A 297 -18.39 22.42 14.96
C GLN A 297 -18.43 23.17 13.62
N LYS A 298 -17.52 22.85 12.68
CA LYS A 298 -17.55 23.43 11.33
C LYS A 298 -18.71 22.93 10.48
N LYS A 299 -19.09 21.66 10.59
CA LYS A 299 -20.25 21.07 9.90
C LYS A 299 -21.54 21.70 10.42
N TYR A 300 -21.65 21.86 11.74
CA TYR A 300 -22.74 22.57 12.39
C TYR A 300 -22.84 24.04 11.96
N ALA A 301 -21.71 24.76 11.86
CA ALA A 301 -21.70 26.14 11.37
C ALA A 301 -22.18 26.23 9.91
N ARG A 302 -21.78 25.28 9.04
CA ARG A 302 -22.22 25.24 7.64
C ARG A 302 -23.70 24.89 7.48
N SER A 303 -24.23 23.98 8.28
CA SER A 303 -25.68 23.68 8.24
C SER A 303 -26.53 24.85 8.74
N LEU A 304 -25.99 25.70 9.62
CA LEU A 304 -26.62 26.97 10.01
C LEU A 304 -26.59 28.02 8.88
N ASP A 305 -25.51 28.12 8.12
CA ASP A 305 -25.41 29.04 6.97
C ASP A 305 -26.32 28.61 5.79
N GLU A 306 -26.43 27.30 5.51
CA GLU A 306 -27.37 26.80 4.50
C GLU A 306 -28.84 26.94 4.95
N ALA A 307 -29.10 26.92 6.26
CA ALA A 307 -30.43 27.15 6.82
C ALA A 307 -30.82 28.64 6.83
N THR A 308 -29.87 29.56 7.01
CA THR A 308 -30.11 31.01 6.97
C THR A 308 -30.35 31.53 5.56
N GLU A 309 -29.76 30.91 4.52
CA GLU A 309 -30.06 31.24 3.12
C GLU A 309 -31.49 30.85 2.72
N LYS A 310 -32.01 29.74 3.27
CA LYS A 310 -33.41 29.27 3.06
C LYS A 310 -34.46 30.01 3.90
N LEU A 311 -34.08 30.80 4.90
CA LEU A 311 -35.01 31.54 5.76
C LEU A 311 -35.14 33.03 5.37
N SER A 312 -34.86 33.37 4.10
CA SER A 312 -35.02 34.72 3.56
C SER A 312 -36.48 35.06 3.21
N ILE A 313 -37.43 34.80 4.11
CA ILE A 313 -38.72 35.52 4.16
C ILE A 313 -39.10 35.76 5.63
N SER A 314 -39.11 37.04 6.03
CA SER A 314 -39.72 37.59 7.26
C SER A 314 -39.00 37.37 8.61
N TYR A 315 -38.06 38.24 9.00
CA TYR A 315 -38.32 39.47 9.79
C TYR A 315 -37.02 40.07 10.36
N ASP A 316 -36.99 41.39 10.27
CA ASP A 316 -36.16 42.46 10.82
C ASP A 316 -35.02 42.18 11.84
N TRP A 317 -33.88 42.84 11.58
CA TRP A 317 -32.58 42.72 12.24
C TRP A 317 -32.37 43.77 13.35
N GLN A 318 -32.93 43.55 14.55
CA GLN A 318 -32.42 44.24 15.74
C GLN A 318 -32.24 43.27 16.91
N ILE A 319 -31.16 43.47 17.66
CA ILE A 319 -30.75 42.77 18.90
C ILE A 319 -29.69 41.65 18.70
N ILE A 320 -28.56 41.95 18.04
CA ILE A 320 -27.28 41.25 18.33
C ILE A 320 -26.14 42.26 18.42
N HIS A 321 -26.15 43.11 19.45
CA HIS A 321 -24.94 43.84 19.85
C HIS A 321 -24.70 43.92 21.36
N LYS A 322 -25.43 43.16 22.18
CA LYS A 322 -25.34 43.34 23.64
C LYS A 322 -25.48 42.07 24.49
N LYS A 323 -24.68 41.02 24.23
CA LYS A 323 -24.35 40.05 25.31
C LYS A 323 -23.17 39.11 25.02
N ASN A 324 -22.04 39.64 24.56
CA ASN A 324 -20.78 38.89 24.58
C ASN A 324 -20.00 39.22 25.87
N ARG A 325 -20.24 38.46 26.96
CA ARG A 325 -19.33 38.42 28.13
C ARG A 325 -19.53 37.25 29.13
N ARG A 326 -20.16 36.13 28.76
CA ARG A 326 -20.38 34.99 29.70
C ARG A 326 -20.16 33.56 29.16
N ARG A 327 -19.54 33.38 27.99
CA ARG A 327 -19.12 32.04 27.51
C ARG A 327 -17.60 31.94 27.46
N MET A 328 -16.99 31.99 28.65
CA MET A 328 -15.58 31.64 28.87
C MET A 328 -15.48 30.86 30.20
N ILE A 329 -16.41 29.93 30.41
CA ILE A 329 -16.43 29.01 31.59
C ILE A 329 -16.61 27.55 31.15
N PHE A 330 -16.89 27.27 29.87
CA PHE A 330 -17.13 25.89 29.39
C PHE A 330 -15.85 25.04 29.18
N LEU A 331 -14.67 25.58 29.49
CA LEU A 331 -13.39 24.86 29.39
C LEU A 331 -12.99 24.14 30.69
N SER A 332 -13.53 24.49 31.86
CA SER A 332 -13.18 23.79 33.11
C SER A 332 -14.01 22.53 33.35
N SER A 333 -15.26 22.46 32.85
CA SER A 333 -16.11 21.28 33.01
C SER A 333 -15.75 20.13 32.07
N PHE A 334 -14.87 20.35 31.09
CA PHE A 334 -14.50 19.36 30.08
C PHE A 334 -13.34 18.46 30.52
N CYS A 335 -12.62 18.82 31.59
CA CYS A 335 -11.48 18.06 32.10
C CYS A 335 -11.83 17.17 33.30
N ASP A 336 -12.84 17.53 34.09
CA ASP A 336 -13.23 16.77 35.31
C ASP A 336 -14.03 15.49 34.98
N ASP A 337 -14.78 15.46 33.87
CA ASP A 337 -15.59 14.28 33.47
C ASP A 337 -14.77 13.16 32.81
N PHE A 338 -13.48 13.37 32.52
CA PHE A 338 -12.61 12.35 31.92
C PHE A 338 -11.83 11.52 32.97
N VAL A 339 -11.90 11.87 34.26
CA VAL A 339 -11.10 11.24 35.34
C VAL A 339 -11.91 10.28 36.23
N TYR A 340 -13.24 10.23 36.13
CA TYR A 340 -14.07 9.33 36.94
C TYR A 340 -14.84 8.31 36.09
N LEU A 341 -14.14 7.24 35.69
CA LEU A 341 -14.78 5.96 35.34
C LEU A 341 -14.46 4.96 36.47
N PRO A 342 -15.45 4.47 37.24
CA PRO A 342 -15.20 3.43 38.23
C PRO A 342 -14.83 2.13 37.51
N ARG A 343 -13.78 1.47 38.01
CA ARG A 343 -13.49 0.07 37.68
C ARG A 343 -14.68 -0.78 38.11
N TYR A 344 -15.35 -1.41 37.14
CA TYR A 344 -16.02 -2.69 37.33
C TYR A 344 -15.77 -3.56 36.10
#